data_AF-I4N227-F1
#
_entry.id   AF-I4N227-F1
#
_cell.length_a   1.000
_cell.length_b   1.000
_cell.length_c   1.000
_cell.angle_alpha   90.00
_cell.angle_beta   90.00
_cell.angle_gamma   90.00
#
_symmetry.space_group_name_H-M   'P 1'
#
loop_
_entity.id
_entity.type
_entity.pdbx_description
1 polymer ?
#
loop_
_entity_poly.entity_id
_entity_poly.type
_entity_poly.pdbx_seq_one_letter_code
_entity_poly.pdbx_strand_id
1 'polypeptide(L)'
;MTSNESINPGAGILKKTQLGLSANLLRAMQVSGLTETGEPKKLSQQRLAQTSGIARSTISKYLTQHTDANPDLETLCRLASALNISPALLLMSEGDWLQLARALLEVGHVRNNESISNMIEELGSEQNNRPLTRAATVMRMAKYVGVNNHNDSALSRKMQQGILATSAMPMHPDFEQGIYTHLLPLCIVMGARIIDQENHS
;
A
#
# COMPACT_ATOMS: atom_id res chain seq x y z
N MET A 1 0.64 27.88 29.60
CA MET A 1 -0.24 27.84 28.41
C MET A 1 0.50 27.08 27.32
N THR A 2 0.40 25.76 27.35
CA THR A 2 0.97 24.89 26.31
C THR A 2 -0.05 24.79 25.19
N SER A 3 0.29 25.40 24.06
CA SER A 3 -0.49 25.38 22.83
C SER A 3 -0.75 23.93 22.44
N ASN A 4 -2.03 23.56 22.49
CA ASN A 4 -2.53 22.29 22.01
C ASN A 4 -2.44 22.34 20.47
N GLU A 5 -1.26 22.03 19.90
CA GLU A 5 -1.14 21.81 18.46
C GLU A 5 -2.02 20.61 18.13
N SER A 6 -3.19 20.89 17.56
CA SER A 6 -4.02 19.89 16.93
C SER A 6 -3.17 19.21 15.85
N ILE A 7 -2.65 18.02 16.15
CA ILE A 7 -1.92 17.19 15.21
C ILE A 7 -2.84 16.97 14.01
N ASN A 8 -2.55 17.63 12.89
CA ASN A 8 -3.26 17.37 11.64
C ASN A 8 -2.88 15.95 11.18
N PRO A 9 -3.79 14.96 11.25
CA PRO A 9 -3.44 13.57 10.96
C PRO A 9 -2.93 13.38 9.52
N GLY A 10 -3.38 14.25 8.60
CA GLY A 10 -2.93 14.26 7.21
C GLY A 10 -1.48 14.70 7.05
N ALA A 11 -0.97 15.57 7.92
CA ALA A 11 0.42 16.04 7.86
C ALA A 11 1.42 14.92 8.18
N GLY A 12 1.08 14.05 9.13
CA GLY A 12 1.90 12.88 9.47
C GLY A 12 1.97 11.86 8.33
N ILE A 13 0.83 11.59 7.67
CA ILE A 13 0.78 10.70 6.50
C ILE A 13 1.59 11.29 5.34
N LEU A 14 1.37 12.57 5.03
CA LEU A 14 2.10 13.27 3.97
C LEU A 14 3.61 13.17 4.16
N LYS A 15 4.11 13.47 5.37
CA LYS A 15 5.55 13.39 5.66
C LYS A 15 6.10 11.98 5.47
N LYS A 16 5.38 10.95 5.91
CA LYS A 16 5.79 9.53 5.73
C LYS A 16 5.81 9.15 4.25
N THR A 17 4.85 9.60 3.47
CA THR A 17 4.78 9.39 2.02
C THR A 17 5.92 10.10 1.29
N GLN A 18 6.26 11.33 1.67
CA GLN A 18 7.39 12.08 1.09
C GLN A 18 8.73 11.38 1.38
N LEU A 19 8.93 10.92 2.62
CA LEU A 19 10.11 10.13 2.98
C LEU A 19 10.17 8.80 2.23
N GLY A 20 9.02 8.11 2.10
CA GLY A 20 8.87 6.90 1.30
C GLY A 20 9.27 7.13 -0.15
N LEU A 21 8.77 8.20 -0.77
CA LEU A 21 9.13 8.60 -2.13
C LEU A 21 10.65 8.75 -2.29
N SER A 22 11.29 9.57 -1.45
CA SER A 22 12.73 9.81 -1.56
C SER A 22 13.54 8.53 -1.37
N ALA A 23 13.18 7.71 -0.37
CA ALA A 23 13.87 6.46 -0.07
C ALA A 23 13.68 5.41 -1.17
N ASN A 24 12.46 5.23 -1.68
CA ASN A 24 12.15 4.25 -2.71
C ASN A 24 12.74 4.65 -4.06
N LEU A 25 12.69 5.94 -4.42
CA LEU A 25 13.34 6.44 -5.64
C LEU A 25 14.85 6.19 -5.60
N LEU A 26 15.49 6.47 -4.45
CA LEU A 26 16.91 6.22 -4.27
C LEU A 26 17.25 4.73 -4.37
N ARG A 27 16.48 3.86 -3.69
CA ARG A 27 16.67 2.39 -3.71
C ARG A 27 16.47 1.82 -5.11
N ALA A 28 15.40 2.20 -5.81
CA ALA A 28 15.15 1.80 -7.18
C ALA A 28 16.33 2.19 -8.09
N MET A 29 16.78 3.44 -8.00
CA MET A 29 17.94 3.89 -8.77
C MET A 29 19.23 3.12 -8.46
N GLN A 30 19.39 2.49 -7.29
CA GLN A 30 20.58 1.68 -7.03
C GLN A 30 20.64 0.39 -7.86
N VAL A 31 19.49 -0.11 -8.34
CA VAL A 31 19.39 -1.45 -8.95
C VAL A 31 18.74 -1.46 -10.34
N SER A 32 18.08 -0.39 -10.77
CA SER A 32 17.33 -0.33 -12.04
C SER A 32 18.19 -0.10 -13.31
N GLY A 33 19.51 0.02 -13.19
CA GLY A 33 20.40 0.03 -14.36
C GLY A 33 20.82 -1.38 -14.74
N LEU A 34 21.24 -1.58 -15.99
CA LEU A 34 21.83 -2.86 -16.45
C LEU A 34 23.22 -2.66 -17.05
N THR A 35 24.14 -3.60 -16.81
CA THR A 35 25.40 -3.72 -17.56
C THR A 35 25.14 -4.24 -18.98
N GLU A 36 26.17 -4.28 -19.82
CA GLU A 36 26.08 -4.89 -21.15
C GLU A 36 25.74 -6.39 -21.07
N THR A 37 26.13 -7.06 -19.98
CA THR A 37 25.84 -8.47 -19.72
C THR A 37 24.48 -8.69 -19.06
N GLY A 38 23.70 -7.64 -18.79
CA GLY A 38 22.38 -7.72 -18.16
C GLY A 38 22.39 -7.76 -16.63
N GLU A 39 23.55 -7.52 -15.99
CA GLU A 39 23.64 -7.51 -14.52
C GLU A 39 23.11 -6.19 -13.93
N PRO A 40 22.47 -6.21 -12.74
CA PRO A 40 22.00 -5.00 -12.08
C PRO A 40 23.14 -4.02 -11.79
N LYS A 41 22.92 -2.74 -12.08
CA LYS A 41 23.80 -1.64 -11.70
C LYS A 41 23.01 -0.40 -11.30
N LYS A 42 23.71 0.59 -10.78
CA LYS A 42 23.12 1.90 -10.47
C LYS A 42 22.65 2.61 -11.75
N LEU A 43 21.40 3.06 -11.76
CA LEU A 43 20.85 3.98 -12.74
C LEU A 43 21.31 5.40 -12.40
N SER A 44 21.94 6.09 -13.35
CA SER A 44 22.37 7.46 -13.14
C SER A 44 21.19 8.44 -13.17
N GLN A 45 21.27 9.55 -12.42
CA GLN A 45 20.26 10.62 -12.49
C GLN A 45 20.13 11.18 -13.91
N GLN A 46 21.23 11.24 -14.67
CA GLN A 46 21.21 11.69 -16.05
C GLN A 46 20.38 10.75 -16.92
N ARG A 47 20.54 9.43 -16.76
CA ARG A 47 19.75 8.46 -17.51
C ARG A 47 18.28 8.54 -17.14
N LEU A 48 17.97 8.63 -15.84
CA LEU A 48 16.60 8.79 -15.38
C LEU A 48 15.97 10.10 -15.89
N ALA A 49 16.73 11.19 -15.91
CA ALA A 49 16.28 12.47 -16.48
C ALA A 49 15.93 12.35 -17.97
N GLN A 50 16.77 11.66 -18.74
CA GLN A 50 16.54 11.43 -20.17
C GLN A 50 15.29 10.59 -20.42
N THR A 51 15.10 9.50 -19.67
CA THR A 51 13.98 8.57 -19.90
C THR A 51 12.66 9.08 -19.35
N SER A 52 12.67 9.78 -18.21
CA SER A 52 11.47 10.39 -17.64
C SER A 52 11.13 11.74 -18.27
N GLY A 53 12.10 12.41 -18.91
CA GLY A 53 12.03 13.80 -19.37
C GLY A 53 11.96 14.83 -18.23
N ILE A 54 12.29 14.45 -17.00
CA ILE A 54 12.32 15.34 -15.83
C ILE A 54 13.73 15.89 -15.67
N ALA A 55 13.84 17.19 -15.33
CA ALA A 55 15.14 17.82 -15.13
C ALA A 55 15.95 17.10 -14.02
N ARG A 56 17.24 16.89 -14.28
CA ARG A 56 18.17 16.26 -13.32
C ARG A 56 18.18 16.97 -11.96
N SER A 57 18.08 18.31 -11.96
CA SER A 57 18.00 19.12 -10.73
C SER A 57 16.75 18.79 -9.91
N THR A 58 15.60 18.56 -10.56
CA THR A 58 14.35 18.14 -9.91
C THR A 58 14.50 16.73 -9.31
N ILE A 59 15.08 15.78 -10.06
CA ILE A 59 15.39 14.44 -9.53
C ILE A 59 16.31 14.54 -8.32
N SER A 60 17.35 15.37 -8.39
CA SER A 60 18.27 15.57 -7.28
C SER A 60 17.59 16.11 -6.02
N LYS A 61 16.54 16.94 -6.16
CA LYS A 61 15.74 17.38 -5.01
C LYS A 61 15.08 16.18 -4.34
N TYR A 62 14.35 15.37 -5.10
CA TYR A 62 13.64 14.19 -4.56
C TYR A 62 14.56 13.13 -3.95
N LEU A 63 15.84 13.09 -4.32
CA LEU A 63 16.78 12.14 -3.74
C LEU A 63 17.35 12.58 -2.39
N THR A 64 17.13 13.83 -1.97
CA THR A 64 17.56 14.29 -0.66
C THR A 64 16.49 13.97 0.38
N GLN A 65 16.84 13.16 1.38
CA GLN A 65 15.93 12.75 2.46
C GLN A 65 15.50 13.92 3.39
N HIS A 66 16.05 15.11 3.17
CA HIS A 66 15.79 16.33 3.95
C HIS A 66 14.89 17.34 3.24
N THR A 67 14.44 17.06 2.01
CA THR A 67 13.49 17.93 1.31
C THR A 67 12.09 17.32 1.32
N ASP A 68 11.09 18.20 1.39
CA ASP A 68 9.68 17.84 1.24
C ASP A 68 9.41 17.45 -0.22
N ALA A 69 9.84 16.24 -0.60
CA ALA A 69 9.70 15.71 -1.94
C ALA A 69 8.21 15.58 -2.30
N ASN A 70 7.68 16.58 -3.01
CA ASN A 70 6.26 16.67 -3.34
C ASN A 70 6.07 16.84 -4.86
N PRO A 71 6.35 15.80 -5.68
CA PRO A 71 6.03 15.82 -7.09
C PRO A 71 4.51 15.89 -7.28
N ASP A 72 4.07 16.54 -8.36
CA ASP A 72 2.72 16.34 -8.86
C ASP A 72 2.54 14.91 -9.41
N LEU A 73 1.30 14.53 -9.67
CA LEU A 73 0.96 13.19 -10.14
C LEU A 73 1.61 12.88 -11.49
N GLU A 74 1.71 13.85 -12.40
CA GLU A 74 2.34 13.66 -13.70
C GLU A 74 3.82 13.32 -13.55
N THR A 75 4.54 14.09 -12.74
CA THR A 75 5.96 13.89 -12.42
C THR A 75 6.18 12.52 -11.78
N LEU A 76 5.34 12.14 -10.81
CA LEU A 76 5.40 10.82 -10.17
C LEU A 76 5.21 9.68 -11.19
N CYS A 77 4.20 9.78 -12.05
CA CYS A 77 3.93 8.79 -13.09
C CYS A 77 5.07 8.66 -14.09
N ARG A 78 5.70 9.78 -14.48
CA ARG A 78 6.85 9.78 -15.40
C ARG A 78 8.10 9.15 -14.78
N LEU A 79 8.36 9.40 -13.49
CA LEU A 79 9.43 8.71 -12.75
C LEU A 79 9.16 7.20 -12.65
N ALA A 80 7.94 6.83 -12.28
CA ALA A 80 7.53 5.42 -12.14
C ALA A 80 7.61 4.67 -13.48
N SER A 81 7.14 5.29 -14.57
CA SER A 81 7.24 4.75 -15.93
C SER A 81 8.69 4.56 -16.37
N ALA A 82 9.56 5.54 -16.12
CA ALA A 82 10.99 5.44 -16.45
C ALA A 82 11.72 4.34 -15.66
N LEU A 83 11.18 3.94 -14.51
CA LEU A 83 11.67 2.84 -13.67
C LEU A 83 10.90 1.53 -13.89
N ASN A 84 9.88 1.53 -14.76
CA ASN A 84 8.98 0.41 -15.02
C ASN A 84 8.31 -0.18 -13.77
N ILE A 85 7.78 0.70 -12.91
CA ILE A 85 7.07 0.33 -11.67
C ILE A 85 5.74 1.10 -11.55
N SER A 86 4.86 0.66 -10.64
CA SER A 86 3.65 1.42 -10.29
C SER A 86 4.00 2.67 -9.46
N PRO A 87 3.36 3.83 -9.71
CA PRO A 87 3.49 5.04 -8.89
C PRO A 87 3.25 4.81 -7.38
N ALA A 88 2.35 3.87 -7.04
CA ALA A 88 2.05 3.54 -5.65
C ALA A 88 3.28 3.00 -4.90
N LEU A 89 4.13 2.21 -5.57
CA LEU A 89 5.33 1.64 -4.94
C LEU A 89 6.36 2.70 -4.57
N LEU A 90 6.41 3.82 -5.31
CA LEU A 90 7.25 4.95 -4.95
C LEU A 90 6.73 5.62 -3.69
N LEU A 91 5.41 5.78 -3.53
CA LEU A 91 4.79 6.49 -2.41
C LEU A 91 4.74 5.70 -1.11
N MET A 92 5.00 4.40 -1.16
CA MET A 92 4.88 3.52 0.00
C MET A 92 5.92 3.83 1.09
N SER A 93 5.48 4.03 2.33
CA SER A 93 6.42 4.11 3.47
C SER A 93 6.95 2.73 3.87
N GLU A 94 8.01 2.67 4.67
CA GLU A 94 8.51 1.38 5.21
C GLU A 94 7.45 0.62 6.01
N GLY A 95 6.59 1.35 6.72
CA GLY A 95 5.44 0.76 7.41
C GLY A 95 4.42 0.16 6.44
N ASP A 96 4.28 0.68 5.22
CA ASP A 96 3.37 0.13 4.21
C ASP A 96 3.89 -1.24 3.74
N TRP A 97 5.20 -1.33 3.50
CA TRP A 97 5.87 -2.57 3.09
C TRP A 97 5.79 -3.66 4.16
N LEU A 98 5.99 -3.31 5.44
CA LEU A 98 5.84 -4.25 6.54
C LEU A 98 4.41 -4.79 6.63
N GLN A 99 3.40 -3.94 6.41
CA GLN A 99 2.00 -4.37 6.43
C GLN A 99 1.66 -5.28 5.25
N LEU A 100 2.18 -5.02 4.05
CA LEU A 100 2.03 -5.96 2.94
C LEU A 100 2.66 -7.32 3.27
N ALA A 101 3.85 -7.34 3.86
CA ALA A 101 4.51 -8.59 4.25
C ALA A 101 3.69 -9.37 5.29
N ARG A 102 3.16 -8.68 6.32
CA ARG A 102 2.25 -9.28 7.31
C ARG A 102 0.97 -9.81 6.65
N ALA A 103 0.35 -9.03 5.78
CA ALA A 103 -0.85 -9.42 5.07
C ALA A 103 -0.63 -10.68 4.21
N LEU A 104 0.53 -10.81 3.57
CA LEU A 104 0.92 -12.01 2.83
C LEU A 104 1.08 -13.25 3.72
N LEU A 105 1.61 -13.10 4.94
CA LEU A 105 1.70 -14.19 5.91
C LEU A 105 0.32 -14.65 6.38
N GLU A 106 -0.58 -13.71 6.67
CA GLU A 106 -1.95 -14.01 7.12
C GLU A 106 -2.77 -14.73 6.04
N VAL A 107 -2.56 -14.39 4.76
CA VAL A 107 -3.16 -15.13 3.64
C VAL A 107 -2.81 -16.63 3.68
N GLY A 108 -1.60 -16.98 4.12
CA GLY A 108 -1.19 -18.37 4.29
C GLY A 108 -1.98 -19.13 5.34
N HIS A 109 -2.40 -18.45 6.42
CA HIS A 109 -3.20 -19.04 7.50
C HIS A 109 -4.67 -19.22 7.12
N VAL A 110 -5.18 -18.42 6.19
CA VAL A 110 -6.58 -18.49 5.74
C VAL A 110 -6.87 -19.73 4.86
N ARG A 111 -5.85 -20.30 4.22
CA ARG A 111 -6.02 -21.42 3.27
C ARG A 111 -6.69 -22.67 3.85
N ASN A 112 -6.69 -22.83 5.17
CA ASN A 112 -7.26 -24.00 5.85
C ASN A 112 -8.61 -23.71 6.54
N ASN A 113 -9.26 -22.58 6.23
CA ASN A 113 -10.53 -22.20 6.85
C ASN A 113 -11.71 -22.40 5.88
N GLU A 114 -12.48 -23.46 6.11
CA GLU A 114 -13.68 -23.80 5.31
C GLU A 114 -14.74 -22.70 5.35
N SER A 115 -14.95 -22.04 6.50
CA SER A 115 -15.91 -20.93 6.61
C SER A 115 -15.52 -19.72 5.78
N ILE A 116 -14.23 -19.43 5.67
CA ILE A 116 -13.73 -18.38 4.78
C ILE A 116 -13.96 -18.78 3.32
N SER A 117 -13.65 -20.03 2.95
CA SER A 117 -13.82 -20.55 1.59
C SER A 117 -15.27 -20.43 1.11
N ASN A 118 -16.24 -20.83 1.93
CA ASN A 118 -17.67 -20.69 1.62
C ASN A 118 -18.08 -19.21 1.42
N MET A 119 -17.57 -18.29 2.26
CA MET A 119 -17.83 -16.86 2.10
C MET A 119 -17.25 -16.28 0.79
N ILE A 120 -16.14 -16.83 0.29
CA ILE A 120 -15.53 -16.41 -0.98
C ILE A 120 -16.31 -16.96 -2.18
N GLU A 121 -16.75 -18.21 -2.10
CA GLU A 121 -17.61 -18.81 -3.13
C GLU A 121 -18.92 -18.02 -3.29
N GLU A 122 -19.53 -17.57 -2.19
CA GLU A 122 -20.69 -16.66 -2.21
C GLU A 122 -20.40 -15.38 -3.02
N LEU A 123 -19.20 -14.80 -2.88
CA LEU A 123 -18.78 -13.57 -3.57
C LEU A 123 -18.45 -13.77 -5.04
N GLY A 124 -18.00 -14.97 -5.43
CA GLY A 124 -17.65 -15.32 -6.81
C GLY A 124 -18.85 -15.39 -7.75
N SER A 125 -20.08 -15.34 -7.24
CA SER A 125 -21.30 -15.24 -8.04
C SER A 125 -21.55 -13.79 -8.52
N GLU A 126 -21.88 -13.60 -9.80
CA GLU A 126 -21.98 -12.26 -10.44
C GLU A 126 -22.92 -11.28 -9.72
N GLN A 127 -23.96 -11.78 -9.05
CA GLN A 127 -24.91 -10.95 -8.30
C GLN A 127 -24.33 -10.40 -6.99
N ASN A 128 -23.24 -10.99 -6.48
CA ASN A 128 -22.63 -10.68 -5.18
C ASN A 128 -21.30 -9.91 -5.25
N ASN A 129 -20.79 -9.61 -6.46
CA ASN A 129 -19.55 -8.83 -6.64
C ASN A 129 -19.74 -7.30 -6.51
N ARG A 130 -20.86 -6.85 -5.91
CA ARG A 130 -21.10 -5.42 -5.63
C ARG A 130 -20.21 -4.95 -4.48
N PRO A 131 -19.70 -3.70 -4.51
CA PRO A 131 -18.82 -3.16 -3.45
C PRO A 131 -19.38 -3.33 -2.04
N LEU A 132 -20.69 -3.10 -1.85
CA LEU A 132 -21.35 -3.23 -0.55
C LEU A 132 -21.48 -4.68 -0.07
N THR A 133 -21.80 -5.62 -0.96
CA THR A 133 -21.90 -7.06 -0.64
C THR A 133 -20.53 -7.64 -0.27
N ARG A 134 -19.48 -7.21 -0.99
CA ARG A 134 -18.08 -7.53 -0.67
C ARG A 134 -17.67 -6.98 0.68
N ALA A 135 -17.91 -5.71 0.93
CA ALA A 135 -17.65 -5.07 2.21
C ALA A 135 -18.30 -5.82 3.37
N ALA A 136 -19.58 -6.19 3.24
CA ALA A 136 -20.29 -6.97 4.26
C ALA A 136 -19.66 -8.35 4.49
N THR A 137 -19.28 -9.05 3.43
CA THR A 137 -18.64 -10.37 3.53
C THR A 137 -17.25 -10.29 4.14
N VAL A 138 -16.46 -9.29 3.76
CA VAL A 138 -15.14 -9.03 4.34
C VAL A 138 -15.23 -8.74 5.83
N MET A 139 -16.27 -8.02 6.29
CA MET A 139 -16.49 -7.82 7.73
C MET A 139 -16.85 -9.11 8.48
N ARG A 140 -17.57 -10.04 7.84
CA ARG A 140 -17.78 -11.39 8.40
C ARG A 140 -16.45 -12.15 8.48
N MET A 141 -15.64 -12.09 7.42
CA MET A 141 -14.32 -12.73 7.35
C MET A 141 -13.31 -12.19 8.35
N ALA A 142 -13.33 -10.89 8.65
CA ALA A 142 -12.38 -10.23 9.57
C ALA A 142 -12.35 -10.85 10.98
N LYS A 143 -13.44 -11.50 11.41
CA LYS A 143 -13.52 -12.26 12.66
C LYS A 143 -12.58 -13.46 12.71
N TYR A 144 -12.27 -14.04 11.54
CA TYR A 144 -11.46 -15.24 11.41
C TYR A 144 -9.99 -14.94 11.10
N VAL A 145 -9.69 -13.73 10.61
CA VAL A 145 -8.32 -13.26 10.30
C VAL A 145 -7.62 -12.68 11.54
N GLY A 146 -8.22 -12.78 12.74
CA GLY A 146 -7.58 -12.36 14.00
C GLY A 146 -7.46 -10.84 14.20
N VAL A 147 -8.05 -10.05 13.31
CA VAL A 147 -7.93 -8.58 13.29
C VAL A 147 -8.83 -7.88 14.32
N ASN A 148 -9.74 -8.59 14.99
CA ASN A 148 -10.77 -8.00 15.88
C ASN A 148 -10.42 -7.95 17.39
N ASN A 149 -9.16 -8.05 17.80
CA ASN A 149 -8.82 -8.27 19.22
C ASN A 149 -8.55 -7.01 20.08
N HIS A 150 -9.03 -5.82 19.68
CA HIS A 150 -8.86 -4.59 20.48
C HIS A 150 -10.20 -3.93 20.84
N ASN A 151 -10.49 -3.91 22.15
CA ASN A 151 -11.70 -3.39 22.80
C ASN A 151 -11.83 -1.84 22.81
N ASP A 152 -11.21 -1.13 21.88
CA ASP A 152 -11.26 0.35 21.86
C ASP A 152 -12.23 0.87 20.78
N SER A 153 -13.37 1.40 21.23
CA SER A 153 -14.57 1.63 20.40
C SER A 153 -14.42 2.70 19.31
N ALA A 154 -13.59 3.72 19.52
CA ALA A 154 -13.33 4.77 18.53
C ALA A 154 -12.29 4.32 17.49
N LEU A 155 -11.28 3.58 17.95
CA LEU A 155 -10.22 2.97 17.14
C LEU A 155 -10.80 1.89 16.21
N SER A 156 -11.79 1.14 16.70
CA SER A 156 -12.55 0.13 15.94
C SER A 156 -13.27 0.72 14.72
N ARG A 157 -13.87 1.92 14.82
CA ARG A 157 -14.63 2.51 13.69
C ARG A 157 -13.75 2.92 12.52
N LYS A 158 -12.64 3.61 12.77
CA LYS A 158 -11.72 3.99 11.70
C LYS A 158 -11.13 2.74 11.05
N MET A 159 -10.71 1.77 11.86
CA MET A 159 -10.19 0.49 11.39
C MET A 159 -11.19 -0.25 10.49
N GLN A 160 -12.45 -0.31 10.90
CA GLN A 160 -13.54 -0.84 10.06
C GLN A 160 -13.67 -0.07 8.73
N GLN A 161 -13.62 1.27 8.76
CA GLN A 161 -13.66 2.08 7.54
C GLN A 161 -12.49 1.74 6.60
N GLY A 162 -11.28 1.57 7.12
CA GLY A 162 -10.11 1.18 6.34
C GLY A 162 -10.24 -0.22 5.71
N ILE A 163 -10.73 -1.20 6.47
CA ILE A 163 -11.03 -2.56 5.98
C ILE A 163 -12.07 -2.50 4.85
N LEU A 164 -13.19 -1.81 5.09
CA LEU A 164 -14.27 -1.66 4.13
C LEU A 164 -13.79 -1.00 2.83
N ALA A 165 -13.10 0.14 2.95
CA ALA A 165 -12.58 0.87 1.79
C ALA A 165 -11.61 0.03 0.96
N THR A 166 -10.65 -0.64 1.62
CA THR A 166 -9.63 -1.46 0.92
C THR A 166 -10.27 -2.66 0.22
N SER A 167 -11.29 -3.26 0.84
CA SER A 167 -11.97 -4.43 0.30
C SER A 167 -12.81 -4.18 -0.94
N ALA A 168 -13.17 -2.91 -1.21
CA ALA A 168 -13.93 -2.52 -2.39
C ALA A 168 -13.04 -2.27 -3.63
N MET A 169 -11.73 -2.08 -3.43
CA MET A 169 -10.82 -1.59 -4.49
C MET A 169 -10.43 -2.64 -5.54
N PRO A 170 -10.04 -3.87 -5.19
CA PRO A 170 -9.49 -4.78 -6.19
C PRO A 170 -10.64 -5.39 -7.00
N MET A 171 -10.79 -4.96 -8.24
CA MET A 171 -11.78 -5.45 -9.19
C MET A 171 -11.10 -5.63 -10.55
N HIS A 172 -11.12 -6.86 -11.04
CA HIS A 172 -10.64 -7.19 -12.38
C HIS A 172 -11.55 -8.28 -12.95
N PRO A 173 -11.98 -8.18 -14.22
CA PRO A 173 -12.83 -9.18 -14.87
C PRO A 173 -12.25 -10.59 -14.82
N ASP A 174 -10.92 -10.72 -14.89
CA ASP A 174 -10.22 -12.00 -14.92
C ASP A 174 -9.86 -12.56 -13.53
N PHE A 175 -10.37 -11.99 -12.44
CA PHE A 175 -10.15 -12.59 -11.12
C PHE A 175 -10.97 -13.87 -10.97
N GLU A 176 -10.30 -15.00 -11.09
CA GLU A 176 -10.86 -16.31 -10.76
C GLU A 176 -11.20 -16.44 -9.26
N GLN A 177 -12.09 -17.38 -8.92
CA GLN A 177 -12.55 -17.61 -7.55
C GLN A 177 -11.40 -17.83 -6.55
N GLY A 178 -10.32 -18.52 -6.96
CA GLY A 178 -9.14 -18.76 -6.12
C GLY A 178 -8.34 -17.50 -5.77
N ILE A 179 -8.39 -16.46 -6.60
CA ILE A 179 -7.70 -15.19 -6.34
C ILE A 179 -8.34 -14.47 -5.17
N TYR A 180 -9.68 -14.48 -5.08
CA TYR A 180 -10.41 -13.84 -3.98
C TYR A 180 -10.11 -14.47 -2.62
N THR A 181 -9.78 -15.77 -2.58
CA THR A 181 -9.35 -16.47 -1.37
C THR A 181 -8.10 -15.87 -0.74
N HIS A 182 -7.22 -15.34 -1.57
CA HIS A 182 -5.98 -14.71 -1.13
C HIS A 182 -6.10 -13.20 -0.99
N LEU A 183 -6.94 -12.58 -1.81
CA LEU A 183 -7.06 -11.12 -1.88
C LEU A 183 -7.86 -10.52 -0.71
N LEU A 184 -8.95 -11.15 -0.27
CA LEU A 184 -9.81 -10.56 0.76
C LEU A 184 -9.14 -10.52 2.15
N PRO A 185 -8.42 -11.57 2.60
CA PRO A 185 -7.62 -11.47 3.83
C PRO A 185 -6.52 -10.40 3.74
N LEU A 186 -5.88 -10.27 2.57
CA LEU A 186 -4.93 -9.20 2.32
C LEU A 186 -5.60 -7.83 2.55
N CYS A 187 -6.80 -7.60 1.99
CA CYS A 187 -7.55 -6.36 2.19
C CYS A 187 -7.92 -6.11 3.67
N ILE A 188 -8.24 -7.17 4.44
CA ILE A 188 -8.54 -7.06 5.87
C ILE A 188 -7.31 -6.55 6.62
N VAL A 189 -6.16 -7.21 6.45
CA VAL A 189 -4.93 -6.85 7.18
C VAL A 189 -4.41 -5.48 6.75
N MET A 190 -4.50 -5.16 5.45
CA MET A 190 -4.08 -3.85 4.92
C MET A 190 -5.00 -2.72 5.36
N GLY A 191 -6.32 -2.94 5.34
CA GLY A 191 -7.31 -1.93 5.74
C GLY A 191 -7.40 -1.73 7.26
N ALA A 192 -7.02 -2.73 8.05
CA ALA A 192 -6.93 -2.65 9.51
C ALA A 192 -5.87 -1.64 10.02
N ARG A 193 -5.07 -1.08 9.11
CA ARG A 193 -3.91 -0.24 9.40
C ARG A 193 -4.26 1.19 9.84
N ILE A 194 -4.88 1.33 11.01
CA ILE A 194 -5.03 2.63 11.66
C ILE A 194 -4.35 2.67 13.04
N ILE A 195 -3.81 1.55 13.52
CA ILE A 195 -3.54 1.38 14.95
C ILE A 195 -2.07 1.51 15.40
N ASP A 196 -1.05 1.21 14.59
CA ASP A 196 0.31 1.01 15.16
C ASP A 196 1.29 2.19 15.04
N GLN A 197 0.86 3.42 14.79
CA GLN A 197 1.83 4.53 14.59
C GLN A 197 2.13 5.40 15.82
N GLU A 198 1.67 5.03 17.02
CA GLU A 198 1.95 5.81 18.25
C GLU A 198 2.80 5.12 19.33
N ASN A 199 3.25 3.87 19.17
CA ASN A 199 4.15 3.26 20.16
C ASN A 199 5.34 2.59 19.49
N HIS A 200 6.44 3.34 19.32
CA HIS A 200 7.81 2.90 19.56
C HIS A 200 8.71 4.14 19.50
N SER A 201 8.84 4.79 20.66
CA SER A 201 9.91 5.73 21.02
C SER A 201 11.26 5.02 21.08
#